data_AF-A0A660HMM3-F1
#
_entry.id   AF-A0A660HMM3-F1
#
_cell.length_a   1.000
_cell.length_b   1.000
_cell.length_c   1.000
_cell.angle_alpha   90.00
_cell.angle_beta   90.00
_cell.angle_gamma   90.00
#
_symmetry.space_group_name_H-M   'P 1'
#
loop_
_entity.id
_entity.type
_entity.pdbx_description
1 polymer ?
#
loop_
_entity_poly.entity_id
_entity_poly.type
_entity_poly.pdbx_seq_one_letter_code
_entity_poly.pdbx_strand_id
1 'polypeptide(L)'
;MLKRQELFKDFLKNKKNLTIRYQLIDLHLPLVNKLVKQFKYYPRVLQKEDLYQEGILGLIKALNNYEDLGYNFISYATPTIKSEIRELIRKSHSPSIPQKTHKTNNPSFQEEKHTWHCQILNPHQLWLKQVNHEIFLKKMKVKLSKTEFKIIHLSFGVPLGNINEDYQRCYTNTEIAEKLNLSLKQVKNIKNITIKKLKKR
;
A
#
# COMPACT_ATOMS: atom_id res chain seq x y z
N MET A 1 -32.42 33.20 -21.26
CA MET A 1 -30.96 33.15 -21.51
C MET A 1 -30.29 34.51 -21.38
N LEU A 2 -30.89 35.58 -21.93
CA LEU A 2 -30.37 36.97 -21.90
C LEU A 2 -29.94 37.48 -20.51
N LYS A 3 -30.76 37.26 -19.47
CA LYS A 3 -30.50 37.71 -18.09
C LYS A 3 -29.18 37.21 -17.48
N ARG A 4 -28.68 36.05 -17.91
CA ARG A 4 -27.41 35.48 -17.38
C ARG A 4 -26.19 36.19 -17.97
N GLN A 5 -26.22 36.47 -19.26
CA GLN A 5 -25.11 37.14 -19.95
C GLN A 5 -24.95 38.58 -19.45
N GLU A 6 -26.07 39.28 -19.21
CA GLU A 6 -26.06 40.62 -18.60
C GLU A 6 -25.46 40.61 -17.19
N LEU A 7 -25.87 39.67 -16.33
CA LEU A 7 -25.29 39.51 -14.99
C LEU A 7 -23.78 39.29 -15.02
N PHE A 8 -23.27 38.48 -15.96
CA PHE A 8 -21.83 38.29 -16.12
C PHE A 8 -21.13 39.56 -16.62
N LYS A 9 -21.73 40.29 -17.57
CA LYS A 9 -21.17 41.57 -18.04
C LYS A 9 -21.04 42.57 -16.90
N ASP A 10 -22.07 42.70 -16.06
CA ASP A 10 -22.06 43.63 -14.93
C ASP A 10 -21.09 43.17 -13.83
N PHE A 11 -20.99 41.87 -13.58
CA PHE A 11 -20.00 41.29 -12.69
C PHE A 11 -18.56 41.54 -13.15
N LEU A 12 -18.28 41.40 -14.45
CA LEU A 12 -16.93 41.59 -15.00
C LEU A 12 -16.51 43.06 -14.98
N LYS A 13 -17.45 44.00 -15.12
CA LYS A 13 -17.18 45.44 -14.93
C LYS A 13 -16.82 45.77 -13.48
N ASN A 14 -17.46 45.11 -12.50
CA ASN A 14 -17.19 45.33 -11.08
C ASN A 14 -17.21 44.02 -10.27
N LYS A 15 -16.06 43.33 -10.24
CA LYS A 15 -15.88 42.06 -9.51
C LYS A 15 -16.06 42.19 -7.99
N LYS A 16 -16.05 43.41 -7.43
CA LYS A 16 -16.25 43.65 -5.99
C LYS A 16 -17.72 43.68 -5.58
N ASN A 17 -18.67 43.67 -6.54
CA ASN A 17 -20.09 43.67 -6.23
C ASN A 17 -20.52 42.29 -5.65
N LEU A 18 -20.66 42.25 -4.32
CA LEU A 18 -21.03 41.04 -3.58
C LEU A 18 -22.42 40.54 -3.96
N THR A 19 -23.39 41.43 -4.19
CA THR A 19 -24.77 41.06 -4.54
C THR A 19 -24.83 40.27 -5.84
N ILE A 20 -24.15 40.75 -6.88
CA ILE A 20 -24.08 40.06 -8.18
C ILE A 20 -23.30 38.74 -8.03
N ARG A 21 -22.23 38.73 -7.23
CA ARG A 21 -21.46 37.51 -6.94
C ARG A 21 -22.34 36.43 -6.30
N TYR A 22 -23.11 36.77 -5.27
CA TYR A 22 -24.02 35.82 -4.62
C TYR A 22 -25.08 35.29 -5.59
N GLN A 23 -25.70 36.17 -6.37
CA GLN A 23 -26.67 35.77 -7.41
C GLN A 23 -26.06 34.81 -8.43
N LEU A 24 -24.83 35.07 -8.89
CA LEU A 24 -24.14 34.19 -9.82
C LEU A 24 -23.78 32.84 -9.20
N ILE A 25 -23.39 32.80 -7.92
CA ILE A 25 -23.13 31.54 -7.21
C ILE A 25 -24.42 30.71 -7.13
N ASP A 26 -25.51 31.30 -6.65
CA ASP A 26 -26.81 30.62 -6.47
C ASP A 26 -27.32 30.02 -7.78
N LEU A 27 -27.20 30.78 -8.88
CA LEU A 27 -27.57 30.32 -10.22
C LEU A 27 -26.79 29.07 -10.68
N HIS A 28 -25.58 28.84 -10.15
CA HIS A 28 -24.71 27.75 -10.54
C HIS A 28 -24.56 26.65 -9.48
N LEU A 29 -25.20 26.75 -8.30
CA LEU A 29 -25.25 25.65 -7.32
C LEU A 29 -25.78 24.32 -7.90
N PRO A 30 -26.80 24.30 -8.78
CA PRO A 30 -27.25 23.05 -9.41
C PRO A 30 -26.17 22.37 -10.26
N LEU A 31 -25.24 23.15 -10.85
CA LEU A 31 -24.09 22.59 -11.58
C LEU A 31 -23.19 21.80 -10.64
N VAL A 32 -22.85 22.37 -9.48
CA VAL A 32 -22.03 21.69 -8.47
C VAL A 32 -22.69 20.39 -8.04
N ASN A 33 -23.98 20.42 -7.72
CA ASN A 33 -24.76 19.22 -7.37
C ASN A 33 -24.71 18.14 -8.47
N LYS A 34 -24.83 18.53 -9.74
CA LYS A 34 -24.71 17.61 -10.87
C LYS A 34 -23.30 17.01 -10.98
N LEU A 35 -22.26 17.80 -10.74
CA LEU A 35 -20.87 17.36 -10.82
C LEU A 35 -20.50 16.42 -9.67
N VAL A 36 -20.91 16.73 -8.44
CA VAL A 36 -20.68 15.86 -7.27
C VAL A 36 -21.32 14.49 -7.47
N LYS A 37 -22.53 14.42 -8.03
CA LYS A 37 -23.20 13.14 -8.35
C LYS A 37 -22.42 12.27 -9.35
N GLN A 38 -21.48 12.83 -10.13
CA GLN A 38 -20.63 12.05 -11.06
C GLN A 38 -19.50 11.31 -10.34
N PHE A 39 -19.12 11.73 -9.12
CA PHE A 39 -18.11 11.07 -8.32
C PHE A 39 -18.71 9.84 -7.62
N LYS A 40 -18.52 8.66 -8.24
CA LYS A 40 -19.01 7.38 -7.71
C LYS A 40 -18.16 6.81 -6.58
N TYR A 41 -16.88 7.18 -6.54
CA TYR A 41 -15.90 6.63 -5.60
C TYR A 41 -15.16 7.76 -4.90
N TYR A 42 -15.22 7.77 -3.57
CA TYR A 42 -14.45 8.64 -2.69
C TYR A 42 -14.19 7.89 -1.35
N PRO A 43 -13.15 8.24 -0.60
CA PRO A 43 -12.81 7.57 0.65
C PRO A 43 -13.95 7.59 1.67
N ARG A 44 -14.07 6.53 2.48
CA ARG A 44 -15.11 6.38 3.52
C ARG A 44 -15.12 7.52 4.55
N VAL A 45 -13.99 8.19 4.73
CA VAL A 45 -13.84 9.33 5.64
C VAL A 45 -14.51 10.61 5.13
N LEU A 46 -14.83 10.68 3.83
CA LEU A 46 -15.53 11.81 3.23
C LEU A 46 -16.99 11.47 3.02
N GLN A 47 -17.85 12.48 3.19
CA GLN A 47 -19.27 12.44 2.87
C GLN A 47 -19.54 13.18 1.56
N LYS A 48 -20.72 12.95 0.98
CA LYS A 48 -21.09 13.60 -0.28
C LYS A 48 -21.27 15.11 -0.10
N GLU A 49 -21.67 15.50 1.08
CA GLU A 49 -21.78 16.87 1.57
C GLU A 49 -20.42 17.56 1.55
N ASP A 50 -19.33 16.87 1.95
CA ASP A 50 -17.96 17.43 1.89
C ASP A 50 -17.53 17.71 0.46
N LEU A 51 -17.80 16.79 -0.47
CA LEU A 51 -17.54 16.98 -1.89
C LEU A 51 -18.35 18.15 -2.46
N TYR A 52 -19.57 18.36 -1.96
CA TYR A 52 -20.40 19.49 -2.35
C TYR A 52 -19.84 20.82 -1.86
N GLN A 53 -19.40 20.90 -0.60
CA GLN A 53 -18.77 22.11 -0.06
C GLN A 53 -17.49 22.47 -0.83
N GLU A 54 -16.62 21.49 -1.06
CA GLU A 54 -15.40 21.72 -1.85
C GLU A 54 -15.72 22.12 -3.30
N GLY A 55 -16.79 21.54 -3.87
CA GLY A 55 -17.30 21.94 -5.17
C GLY A 55 -17.80 23.40 -5.21
N ILE A 56 -18.39 23.90 -4.13
CA ILE A 56 -18.77 25.32 -3.99
C ILE A 56 -17.51 26.20 -3.93
N LEU A 57 -16.48 25.80 -3.19
CA LEU A 57 -15.19 26.51 -3.18
C LEU A 57 -14.59 26.58 -4.59
N GLY A 58 -14.63 25.48 -5.34
CA GLY A 58 -14.19 25.45 -6.73
C GLY A 58 -15.01 26.34 -7.67
N LEU A 59 -16.33 26.42 -7.46
CA LEU A 59 -17.20 27.34 -8.20
C LEU A 59 -16.85 28.80 -7.90
N ILE A 60 -16.64 29.14 -6.63
CA ILE A 60 -16.24 30.49 -6.20
C ILE A 60 -14.89 30.86 -6.81
N LYS A 61 -13.93 29.94 -6.77
CA LYS A 61 -12.60 30.12 -7.36
C LYS A 61 -12.67 30.32 -8.87
N ALA A 62 -13.50 29.53 -9.57
CA ALA A 62 -13.75 29.71 -10.99
C ALA A 62 -14.38 31.08 -11.28
N LEU A 63 -15.37 31.50 -10.49
CA LEU A 63 -16.03 32.79 -10.68
C LEU A 63 -15.07 33.97 -10.50
N ASN A 64 -14.19 33.92 -9.49
CA ASN A 64 -13.22 34.98 -9.23
C ASN A 64 -12.22 35.17 -10.40
N ASN A 65 -11.77 34.05 -10.97
CA ASN A 65 -10.74 34.02 -12.02
C ASN A 65 -11.31 34.00 -13.44
N TYR A 66 -12.63 33.99 -13.60
CA TYR A 66 -13.25 33.98 -14.91
C TYR A 66 -13.04 35.32 -15.64
N GLU A 67 -12.77 35.20 -16.93
CA GLU A 67 -12.65 36.27 -17.91
C GLU A 67 -13.46 35.89 -19.14
N ASP A 68 -14.16 36.86 -19.75
CA ASP A 68 -14.96 36.62 -20.94
C ASP A 68 -14.07 36.56 -22.19
N LEU A 69 -13.55 35.37 -22.46
CA LEU A 69 -12.74 35.07 -23.64
C LEU A 69 -13.57 34.44 -24.78
N GLY A 70 -14.91 34.60 -24.75
CA GLY A 70 -15.82 34.01 -25.74
C GLY A 70 -16.27 32.57 -25.44
N TYR A 71 -15.83 31.98 -24.33
CA TYR A 71 -16.25 30.65 -23.88
C TYR A 71 -17.27 30.74 -22.74
N ASN A 72 -18.23 29.81 -22.74
CA ASN A 72 -19.25 29.71 -21.69
C ASN A 72 -18.61 29.44 -20.31
N PHE A 73 -19.02 30.20 -19.30
CA PHE A 73 -18.61 30.02 -17.91
C PHE A 73 -18.73 28.57 -17.42
N ILE A 74 -19.78 27.84 -17.82
CA ILE A 74 -19.96 26.43 -17.40
C ILE A 74 -18.78 25.57 -17.90
N SER A 75 -18.34 25.78 -19.14
CA SER A 75 -17.22 25.05 -19.74
C SER A 75 -15.91 25.35 -19.01
N TYR A 76 -15.73 26.60 -18.59
CA TYR A 76 -14.57 27.03 -17.80
C TYR A 76 -14.60 26.52 -16.35
N ALA A 77 -15.76 26.60 -15.67
CA ALA A 77 -15.90 26.27 -14.26
C ALA A 77 -15.90 24.76 -14.00
N THR A 78 -16.40 23.95 -14.94
CA THR A 78 -16.49 22.49 -14.79
C THR A 78 -15.15 21.82 -14.44
N PRO A 79 -14.03 22.05 -15.18
CA PRO A 79 -12.74 21.45 -14.82
C PRO A 79 -12.23 21.95 -13.46
N THR A 80 -12.40 23.23 -13.13
CA THR A 80 -11.99 23.81 -11.85
C THR A 80 -12.74 23.19 -10.67
N ILE A 81 -14.07 23.10 -10.75
CA ILE A 81 -14.90 22.46 -9.71
C ILE A 81 -14.48 21.00 -9.51
N LYS A 82 -14.32 20.25 -10.61
CA LYS A 82 -13.87 18.86 -10.52
C LYS A 82 -12.46 18.74 -9.96
N SER A 83 -11.58 19.70 -10.24
CA SER A 83 -10.21 19.71 -9.73
C SER A 83 -10.19 19.86 -8.21
N GLU A 84 -10.94 20.81 -7.65
CA GLU A 84 -11.00 21.00 -6.19
C GLU A 84 -11.56 19.76 -5.49
N ILE A 85 -12.65 19.17 -6.01
CA ILE A 85 -13.22 17.93 -5.46
C ILE A 85 -12.19 16.78 -5.48
N ARG A 86 -11.44 16.63 -6.58
CA ARG A 86 -10.37 15.61 -6.67
C ARG A 86 -9.23 15.90 -5.71
N GLU A 87 -8.90 17.16 -5.51
CA GLU A 87 -7.86 17.59 -4.59
C GLU A 87 -8.21 17.25 -3.15
N LEU A 88 -9.47 17.47 -2.73
CA LEU A 88 -9.98 17.01 -1.43
C LEU A 88 -9.85 15.49 -1.29
N ILE A 89 -10.34 14.72 -2.27
CA ILE A 89 -10.23 13.26 -2.26
C ILE A 89 -8.77 12.84 -2.12
N ARG A 90 -7.85 13.48 -2.87
CA ARG A 90 -6.42 13.20 -2.81
C ARG A 90 -5.81 13.52 -1.45
N LYS A 91 -6.15 14.65 -0.83
CA LYS A 91 -5.69 15.05 0.52
C LYS A 91 -6.23 14.14 1.62
N SER A 92 -7.41 13.55 1.41
CA SER A 92 -7.97 12.58 2.34
C SER A 92 -7.25 11.22 2.31
N HIS A 93 -6.45 10.95 1.27
CA HIS A 93 -5.48 9.86 1.28
C HIS A 93 -4.21 10.31 2.02
N SER A 94 -3.66 9.39 2.83
CA SER A 94 -2.56 9.56 3.79
C SER A 94 -1.69 10.83 3.63
N PRO A 95 -1.54 11.68 4.66
CA PRO A 95 -0.92 13.01 4.59
C PRO A 95 0.60 13.04 4.26
N SER A 96 1.20 11.89 3.96
CA SER A 96 2.67 11.72 3.92
C SER A 96 3.30 11.86 2.53
N ILE A 97 2.57 12.17 1.45
CA ILE A 97 3.15 12.20 0.10
C ILE A 97 3.11 13.62 -0.49
N PRO A 98 4.24 14.36 -0.49
CA PRO A 98 4.37 15.61 -1.22
C PRO A 98 4.36 15.33 -2.73
N GLN A 99 3.62 16.14 -3.49
CA GLN A 99 3.76 16.15 -4.94
C GLN A 99 5.14 16.70 -5.31
N LYS A 100 6.03 15.83 -5.78
CA LYS A 100 7.04 16.20 -6.78
C LYS A 100 7.35 14.97 -7.64
N THR A 101 7.26 15.20 -8.95
CA THR A 101 7.64 14.35 -10.08
C THR A 101 6.80 13.09 -10.34
N HIS A 102 5.55 13.26 -10.76
CA HIS A 102 4.92 12.28 -11.66
C HIS A 102 5.63 12.32 -13.03
N LYS A 103 6.83 11.74 -13.12
CA LYS A 103 7.24 11.09 -14.36
C LYS A 103 6.28 9.92 -14.58
N THR A 104 5.78 9.74 -15.79
CA THR A 104 4.95 8.60 -16.23
C THR A 104 5.78 7.33 -16.34
N ASN A 105 6.54 7.00 -15.30
CA ASN A 105 6.98 5.65 -15.09
C ASN A 105 5.96 5.12 -14.11
N ASN A 106 4.95 4.41 -14.60
CA ASN A 106 4.26 3.45 -13.77
C ASN A 106 5.26 2.31 -13.54
N PRO A 107 6.00 2.20 -12.42
CA PRO A 107 6.08 0.87 -11.87
C PRO A 107 4.62 0.56 -11.54
N SER A 108 4.05 -0.45 -12.19
CA SER A 108 2.82 -1.05 -11.67
C SER A 108 3.00 -1.16 -10.17
N PHE A 109 2.15 -0.50 -9.38
CA PHE A 109 2.11 -0.75 -7.95
C PHE A 109 1.67 -2.22 -7.83
N GLN A 110 2.65 -3.11 -7.86
CA GLN A 110 2.50 -4.44 -7.33
C GLN A 110 2.50 -4.20 -5.83
N GLU A 111 1.46 -4.66 -5.15
CA GLU A 111 1.56 -4.89 -3.71
C GLU A 111 2.73 -5.86 -3.51
N GLU A 112 3.94 -5.33 -3.32
CA GLU A 112 4.94 -6.05 -2.58
C GLU A 112 4.34 -6.19 -1.18
N LYS A 113 3.76 -7.36 -0.92
CA LYS A 113 3.42 -7.80 0.43
C LYS A 113 4.67 -7.59 1.27
N HIS A 114 4.75 -6.47 1.99
CA HIS A 114 5.87 -6.20 2.87
C HIS A 114 5.80 -7.21 4.02
N THR A 115 6.42 -8.37 3.82
CA THR A 115 6.53 -9.49 4.77
C THR A 115 7.38 -9.14 6.00
N TRP A 116 7.96 -7.93 6.04
CA TRP A 116 8.99 -7.51 6.98
C TRP A 116 8.47 -7.14 8.37
N HIS A 117 7.20 -6.75 8.55
CA HIS A 117 6.70 -6.38 9.87
C HIS A 117 6.47 -7.57 10.84
N CYS A 118 6.71 -8.81 10.40
CA CYS A 118 6.63 -10.01 11.25
C CYS A 118 7.99 -10.50 11.79
N GLN A 119 9.10 -9.83 11.49
CA GLN A 119 10.44 -10.39 11.78
C GLN A 119 11.06 -9.93 13.10
N ILE A 120 10.56 -8.86 13.72
CA ILE A 120 11.08 -8.37 15.01
C ILE A 120 10.34 -9.09 16.13
N LEU A 121 10.86 -10.24 16.57
CA LEU A 121 10.35 -10.94 17.76
C LEU A 121 10.59 -10.07 19.00
N ASN A 122 9.59 -9.97 19.88
CA ASN A 122 9.80 -9.31 21.19
C ASN A 122 10.83 -10.11 22.04
N PRO A 123 11.45 -9.51 23.07
CA PRO A 123 12.44 -10.20 23.92
C PRO A 123 11.99 -11.53 24.52
N HIS A 124 10.73 -11.66 24.95
CA HIS A 124 10.14 -12.90 25.44
C HIS A 124 9.90 -13.92 24.31
N GLN A 125 9.49 -13.48 23.12
CA GLN A 125 9.36 -14.35 21.95
C GLN A 125 10.72 -14.85 21.45
N LEU A 126 11.76 -14.02 21.52
CA LEU A 126 13.16 -14.41 21.28
C LEU A 126 13.61 -15.45 22.31
N TRP A 127 13.31 -15.24 23.60
CA TRP A 127 13.63 -16.18 24.67
C TRP A 127 12.91 -17.53 24.47
N LEU A 128 11.62 -17.53 24.15
CA LEU A 128 10.87 -18.75 23.84
C LEU A 128 11.40 -19.46 22.60
N LYS A 129 11.74 -18.72 21.53
CA LYS A 129 12.37 -19.26 20.33
C LYS A 129 13.70 -19.94 20.69
N GLN A 130 14.49 -19.30 21.54
CA GLN A 130 15.77 -19.83 21.99
C GLN A 130 15.62 -21.08 22.88
N VAL A 131 14.75 -21.04 23.88
CA VAL A 131 14.49 -22.20 24.76
C VAL A 131 13.95 -23.39 23.96
N ASN A 132 13.02 -23.16 23.04
CA ASN A 132 12.47 -24.21 22.19
C ASN A 132 13.53 -24.79 21.26
N HIS A 133 14.42 -23.95 20.73
CA HIS A 133 15.55 -24.36 19.90
C HIS A 133 16.52 -25.28 20.67
N GLU A 134 16.92 -24.91 21.89
CA GLU A 134 17.79 -25.74 22.74
C GLU A 134 17.15 -27.10 23.09
N ILE A 135 15.87 -27.08 23.48
CA ILE A 135 15.11 -28.30 23.78
C ILE A 135 15.05 -29.21 22.55
N PHE A 136 14.79 -28.62 21.38
CA PHE A 136 14.75 -29.34 20.12
C PHE A 136 16.11 -29.99 19.80
N LEU A 137 17.21 -29.25 19.91
CA LEU A 137 18.56 -29.80 19.67
C LEU A 137 18.93 -30.89 20.66
N LYS A 138 18.58 -30.75 21.94
CA LYS A 138 18.79 -31.78 22.96
C LYS A 138 18.05 -33.07 22.59
N LYS A 139 16.79 -32.97 22.20
CA LYS A 139 15.99 -34.14 21.75
C LYS A 139 16.58 -34.79 20.50
N MET A 140 17.04 -33.99 19.53
CA MET A 140 17.64 -34.47 18.29
C MET A 140 18.97 -35.20 18.54
N LYS A 141 19.86 -34.62 19.37
CA LYS A 141 21.14 -35.24 19.73
C LYS A 141 20.97 -36.56 20.50
N VAL A 142 19.89 -36.72 21.25
CA VAL A 142 19.56 -37.99 21.94
C VAL A 142 19.04 -39.05 20.97
N LYS A 143 18.18 -38.68 20.00
CA LYS A 143 17.58 -39.64 19.06
C LYS A 143 18.48 -40.01 17.87
N LEU A 144 19.41 -39.13 17.47
CA LEU A 144 20.17 -39.26 16.22
C LEU A 144 21.67 -39.38 16.45
N SER A 145 22.35 -40.13 15.56
CA SER A 145 23.81 -40.18 15.52
C SER A 145 24.41 -38.88 14.92
N LYS A 146 25.73 -38.67 15.09
CA LYS A 146 26.43 -37.49 14.56
C LYS A 146 26.29 -37.34 13.03
N THR A 147 26.27 -38.45 12.29
CA THR A 147 26.14 -38.45 10.82
C THR A 147 24.70 -38.20 10.38
N GLU A 148 23.73 -38.80 11.07
CA GLU A 148 22.29 -38.55 10.87
C GLU A 148 21.95 -37.08 11.11
N PHE A 149 22.46 -36.53 12.21
CA PHE A 149 22.28 -35.13 12.57
C PHE A 149 22.87 -34.19 11.51
N LYS A 150 24.09 -34.45 11.03
CA LYS A 150 24.72 -33.66 9.94
C LYS A 150 23.91 -33.69 8.65
N ILE A 151 23.36 -34.84 8.26
CA ILE A 151 22.52 -34.97 7.06
C ILE A 151 21.22 -34.18 7.22
N ILE A 152 20.58 -34.22 8.39
CA ILE A 152 19.36 -33.42 8.66
C ILE A 152 19.67 -31.93 8.71
N HIS A 153 20.77 -31.54 9.36
CA HIS A 153 21.27 -30.16 9.40
C HIS A 153 21.41 -29.60 7.98
N LEU A 154 22.16 -30.28 7.10
CA LEU A 154 22.37 -29.82 5.73
C LEU A 154 21.10 -29.89 4.88
N SER A 155 20.23 -30.88 5.11
CA SER A 155 19.01 -31.07 4.31
C SER A 155 17.89 -30.07 4.65
N PHE A 156 17.79 -29.64 5.90
CA PHE A 156 16.67 -28.83 6.39
C PHE A 156 17.11 -27.48 6.97
N GLY A 157 18.41 -27.17 6.93
CA GLY A 157 18.97 -25.92 7.44
C GLY A 157 18.83 -25.79 8.96
N VAL A 158 18.82 -26.91 9.69
CA VAL A 158 18.64 -26.92 11.15
C VAL A 158 19.91 -26.39 11.83
N PRO A 159 19.92 -25.24 12.51
CA PRO A 159 21.13 -24.69 13.15
C PRO A 159 21.86 -25.66 14.09
N LEU A 160 23.19 -25.57 14.17
CA LEU A 160 24.05 -26.52 14.91
C LEU A 160 24.11 -26.27 16.41
N GLY A 161 23.44 -25.22 16.89
CA GLY A 161 23.46 -24.79 18.29
C GLY A 161 23.78 -23.32 18.50
N ASN A 162 23.94 -22.53 17.45
CA ASN A 162 24.11 -21.08 17.59
C ASN A 162 22.79 -20.36 17.30
N ILE A 163 22.32 -19.62 18.30
CA ILE A 163 21.11 -18.78 18.28
C ILE A 163 21.14 -17.73 17.18
N ASN A 164 22.36 -17.30 16.84
CA ASN A 164 22.66 -16.24 15.89
C ASN A 164 23.12 -16.78 14.53
N GLU A 165 23.10 -18.10 14.33
CA GLU A 165 23.27 -18.64 12.98
C GLU A 165 22.01 -18.33 12.17
N ASP A 166 22.17 -17.53 11.12
CA ASP A 166 21.14 -17.35 10.09
C ASP A 166 20.71 -18.72 9.56
N TYR A 167 19.43 -18.86 9.19
CA TYR A 167 18.91 -20.10 8.60
C TYR A 167 19.84 -20.55 7.47
N GLN A 168 20.49 -21.70 7.67
CA GLN A 168 21.48 -22.15 6.72
C GLN A 168 20.82 -22.61 5.43
N ARG A 169 21.48 -22.35 4.30
CA ARG A 169 21.05 -22.83 2.98
C ARG A 169 20.85 -24.35 3.02
N CYS A 170 19.66 -24.80 2.61
CA CYS A 170 19.37 -26.22 2.43
C CYS A 170 20.15 -26.76 1.22
N TYR A 171 20.78 -27.91 1.38
CA TYR A 171 21.56 -28.58 0.33
C TYR A 171 20.78 -29.73 -0.30
N THR A 172 21.02 -29.96 -1.58
CA THR A 172 20.52 -31.12 -2.32
C THR A 172 21.21 -32.40 -1.87
N ASN A 173 20.58 -33.57 -2.07
CA ASN A 173 21.18 -34.84 -1.65
C ASN A 173 22.52 -35.13 -2.36
N THR A 174 22.72 -34.58 -3.57
CA THR A 174 23.98 -34.65 -4.33
C THR A 174 25.07 -33.82 -3.65
N GLU A 175 24.78 -32.56 -3.31
CA GLU A 175 25.73 -31.69 -2.59
C GLU A 175 26.06 -32.21 -1.18
N ILE A 176 25.09 -32.84 -0.51
CA ILE A 176 25.30 -33.48 0.80
C ILE A 176 26.22 -34.69 0.66
N ALA A 177 26.03 -35.49 -0.38
CA ALA A 177 26.88 -36.65 -0.68
C ALA A 177 28.33 -36.22 -0.91
N GLU A 178 28.55 -35.17 -1.69
CA GLU A 178 29.86 -34.55 -1.92
C GLU A 178 30.47 -34.03 -0.61
N LYS A 179 29.72 -33.25 0.18
CA LYS A 179 30.22 -32.66 1.45
C LYS A 179 30.60 -33.69 2.52
N LEU A 180 29.90 -34.83 2.55
CA LEU A 180 30.09 -35.86 3.57
C LEU A 180 30.92 -37.04 3.08
N ASN A 181 31.41 -37.01 1.83
CA ASN A 181 32.09 -38.13 1.17
C ASN A 181 31.27 -39.44 1.24
N LEU A 182 29.96 -39.34 0.98
CA LEU A 182 29.02 -40.47 0.98
C LEU A 182 28.44 -40.69 -0.42
N SER A 183 27.98 -41.90 -0.71
CA SER A 183 27.18 -42.11 -1.93
C SER A 183 25.77 -41.50 -1.78
N LEU A 184 25.19 -41.07 -2.90
CA LEU A 184 23.81 -40.57 -2.96
C LEU A 184 22.81 -41.55 -2.33
N LYS A 185 22.99 -42.86 -2.57
CA LYS A 185 22.14 -43.93 -2.03
C LYS A 185 22.24 -44.00 -0.51
N GLN A 186 23.44 -43.88 0.05
CA GLN A 186 23.65 -43.82 1.50
C GLN A 186 22.96 -42.60 2.12
N VAL A 187 23.14 -41.41 1.54
CA VAL A 187 22.48 -40.18 2.03
C VAL A 187 20.95 -40.34 2.04
N LYS A 188 20.36 -40.87 0.95
CA LYS A 188 18.92 -41.10 0.85
C LYS A 188 18.43 -42.11 1.90
N ASN A 189 19.16 -43.20 2.09
CA ASN A 189 18.82 -44.23 3.08
C ASN A 189 18.89 -43.69 4.50
N ILE A 190 19.97 -43.01 4.86
CA ILE A 190 20.16 -42.41 6.19
C ILE A 190 19.07 -41.37 6.46
N LYS A 191 18.75 -40.52 5.48
CA LYS A 191 17.68 -39.53 5.56
C LYS A 191 16.32 -40.19 5.83
N ASN A 192 15.98 -41.24 5.10
CA ASN A 192 14.72 -41.97 5.29
C ASN A 192 14.64 -42.65 6.67
N ILE A 193 15.72 -43.29 7.12
CA ILE A 193 15.80 -43.92 8.45
C ILE A 193 15.65 -42.86 9.54
N THR A 194 16.35 -41.73 9.39
CA THR A 194 16.32 -40.62 10.33
C THR A 194 14.91 -40.03 10.46
N ILE A 195 14.23 -39.77 9.35
CA ILE A 195 12.84 -39.28 9.38
C ILE A 195 11.92 -40.28 10.09
N LYS A 196 12.10 -41.59 9.86
CA LYS A 196 11.34 -42.63 10.57
C LYS A 196 11.62 -42.61 12.08
N LYS A 197 12.88 -42.45 12.51
CA LYS A 197 13.27 -42.32 13.93
C LYS A 197 12.63 -41.11 14.60
N LEU A 198 12.56 -39.97 13.91
CA LEU A 198 11.95 -38.74 14.43
C LEU A 198 10.42 -38.81 14.50
N LYS A 199 9.78 -39.52 13.58
CA LYS A 199 8.32 -39.73 13.59
C LYS A 199 7.86 -40.67 14.71
N LYS A 200 8.72 -41.56 15.20
CA LYS A 200 8.40 -42.45 16.31
C LYS A 200 8.34 -41.60 17.60
N ARG A 201 7.12 -41.47 18.15
CA ARG A 201 6.85 -40.69 19.37
C ARG A 201 7.72 -41.21 20.51
#